data_AF-A0AAV5VTX9-F1
#
_entry.id   AF-A0AAV5VTX9-F1
#
_cell.length_a   1.000
_cell.length_b   1.000
_cell.length_c   1.000
_cell.angle_alpha   90.00
_cell.angle_beta   90.00
_cell.angle_gamma   90.00
#
_symmetry.space_group_name_H-M   'P 1'
#
loop_
_entity.id
_entity.type
_entity.pdbx_description
1 polymer ?
#
loop_
_entity_poly.entity_id
_entity_poly.type
_entity_poly.pdbx_seq_one_letter_code
_entity_poly.pdbx_strand_id
1 'polypeptide(L)'
;QDGHCNGDQINFLKRSMNEDLIKLRPNAVSIVDSFDQSDRELNSVLGRRDGNVYEKLFEWAKASELNYTNVLPAFDTHLKGMLKSNWAKM
;
A
#
# COMPACT_ATOMS: atom_id res chain seq x y z
N GLN A 1 -20.57 -22.59 23.86
CA GLN A 1 -20.82 -22.69 22.41
C GLN A 1 -22.08 -23.52 22.27
N ASP A 2 -23.21 -22.85 22.03
CA ASP A 2 -24.50 -23.28 22.60
C ASP A 2 -25.30 -24.16 21.62
N GLY A 3 -24.59 -24.89 20.76
CA GLY A 3 -25.16 -25.85 19.80
C GLY A 3 -25.90 -25.25 18.60
N HIS A 4 -25.95 -23.93 18.46
CA HIS A 4 -26.71 -23.26 17.38
C HIS A 4 -26.18 -23.51 15.95
N CYS A 5 -24.88 -23.80 15.79
CA CYS A 5 -24.28 -24.13 14.51
C CYS A 5 -23.33 -25.33 14.65
N ASN A 6 -23.41 -26.28 13.71
CA ASN A 6 -22.50 -27.42 13.60
C ASN A 6 -21.39 -27.18 12.55
N GLY A 7 -20.41 -28.09 12.49
CA GLY A 7 -19.27 -27.97 11.59
C GLY A 7 -19.64 -27.90 10.10
N ASP A 8 -20.67 -28.64 9.68
CA ASP A 8 -21.13 -28.65 8.29
C ASP A 8 -21.81 -27.36 7.88
N GLN A 9 -22.62 -26.77 8.78
CA GLN A 9 -23.22 -25.46 8.58
C GLN A 9 -22.14 -24.37 8.46
N ILE A 10 -21.08 -24.44 9.26
CA ILE A 10 -19.93 -23.52 9.15
C ILE A 10 -19.23 -23.69 7.80
N ASN A 11 -19.01 -24.94 7.36
CA ASN A 11 -18.37 -25.21 6.06
C ASN A 11 -19.24 -24.79 4.87
N PHE A 12 -20.56 -24.88 4.99
CA PHE A 12 -21.50 -24.33 4.02
C PHE A 12 -21.40 -22.80 3.94
N LEU A 13 -21.43 -22.10 5.08
CA LEU A 13 -21.31 -20.64 5.12
C LEU A 13 -20.01 -20.14 4.49
N LYS A 14 -18.88 -20.82 4.76
CA LYS A 14 -17.59 -20.48 4.14
C LYS A 14 -17.62 -20.59 2.62
N ARG A 15 -18.26 -21.63 2.07
CA ARG A 15 -18.40 -21.82 0.62
C ARG A 15 -19.30 -20.75 0.02
N SER A 16 -20.46 -20.51 0.62
CA SER A 16 -21.40 -19.46 0.16
C SER A 16 -20.74 -18.09 0.16
N MET A 17 -20.00 -17.74 1.22
CA MET A 17 -19.26 -16.48 1.30
C MET A 17 -18.27 -16.32 0.15
N ASN A 18 -17.51 -17.37 -0.19
CA ASN A 18 -16.58 -17.33 -1.32
C ASN A 18 -17.30 -17.20 -2.67
N GLU A 19 -18.41 -17.89 -2.86
CA GLU A 19 -19.24 -17.78 -4.07
C GLU A 19 -19.80 -16.36 -4.22
N ASP A 20 -20.23 -15.73 -3.13
CA ASP A 20 -20.77 -14.38 -3.16
C ASP A 20 -19.68 -13.33 -3.40
N LEU A 21 -18.47 -13.53 -2.90
CA LEU A 21 -17.31 -12.69 -3.24
C LEU A 21 -16.98 -12.75 -4.73
N ILE A 22 -17.11 -13.91 -5.37
CA ILE A 22 -16.92 -14.07 -6.82
C ILE A 22 -18.00 -13.29 -7.58
N LYS A 23 -19.26 -13.34 -7.14
CA LYS A 23 -20.37 -12.59 -7.74
C LYS A 23 -20.20 -11.07 -7.57
N LEU A 24 -19.63 -10.63 -6.46
CA LEU A 24 -19.40 -9.21 -6.17
C LEU A 24 -18.24 -8.62 -6.99
N ARG A 25 -17.19 -9.43 -7.25
CA ARG A 25 -15.93 -8.99 -7.87
C ARG A 25 -16.09 -8.11 -9.14
N PRO A 26 -16.94 -8.45 -10.13
CA PRO A 26 -17.07 -7.63 -11.34
C PRO A 26 -17.54 -6.20 -11.08
N ASN A 27 -18.29 -5.98 -10.00
CA ASN A 27 -18.84 -4.68 -9.63
C ASN A 27 -18.07 -4.00 -8.50
N ALA A 28 -17.03 -4.64 -7.95
CA ALA A 28 -16.35 -4.16 -6.74
C ALA A 28 -15.76 -2.75 -6.93
N VAL A 29 -15.16 -2.47 -8.09
CA VAL A 29 -14.62 -1.14 -8.42
C VAL A 29 -15.74 -0.12 -8.51
N SER A 30 -16.80 -0.40 -9.28
CA SER A 30 -17.94 0.52 -9.43
C SER A 30 -18.67 0.83 -8.11
N ILE A 31 -18.75 -0.15 -7.21
CA ILE A 31 -19.33 0.04 -5.87
C ILE A 31 -18.46 1.02 -5.06
N VAL A 32 -17.15 0.88 -5.10
CA VAL A 32 -16.23 1.82 -4.44
C VAL A 32 -16.28 3.21 -5.10
N ASP A 33 -16.32 3.27 -6.43
CA ASP A 33 -16.45 4.51 -7.20
C ASP A 33 -17.75 5.26 -6.91
N SER A 34 -18.82 4.56 -6.52
CA SER A 34 -20.12 5.17 -6.18
C SER A 34 -20.09 6.09 -4.95
N PHE A 35 -19.03 6.01 -4.12
CA PHE A 35 -18.81 6.96 -3.03
C PHE A 35 -18.27 8.33 -3.51
N ASP A 36 -17.90 8.44 -4.78
CA ASP A 36 -17.50 9.68 -5.46
C ASP A 36 -16.41 10.49 -4.73
N GLN A 37 -15.42 9.80 -4.16
CA GLN A 37 -14.29 10.46 -3.50
C GLN A 37 -13.31 11.00 -4.55
N SER A 38 -12.96 12.28 -4.46
CA SER A 38 -11.91 12.89 -5.29
C SER A 38 -10.51 12.43 -4.89
N ASP A 39 -9.57 12.43 -5.84
CA ASP A 39 -8.14 12.19 -5.58
C ASP A 39 -7.58 13.09 -4.46
N ARG A 40 -8.14 14.31 -4.33
CA ARG A 40 -7.77 15.26 -3.26
C ARG A 40 -8.23 14.78 -1.88
N GLU A 41 -9.46 14.27 -1.78
CA GLU A 41 -10.01 13.75 -0.52
C GLU A 41 -9.38 12.41 -0.15
N LEU A 42 -9.21 11.51 -1.12
CA LEU A 42 -8.64 10.19 -0.93
C LEU A 42 -7.13 10.25 -0.62
N ASN A 43 -6.42 11.25 -1.16
CA ASN A 43 -5.01 11.54 -0.91
C ASN A 43 -4.10 10.29 -0.97
N SER A 44 -4.34 9.41 -1.94
CA SER A 44 -3.62 8.14 -2.09
C SER A 44 -3.09 8.00 -3.52
N VAL A 45 -1.78 7.82 -3.65
CA VAL A 45 -1.14 7.58 -4.94
C VAL A 45 -1.48 6.20 -5.49
N LEU A 46 -1.70 5.21 -4.62
CA LEU A 46 -2.12 3.86 -5.02
C LEU A 46 -3.60 3.78 -5.41
N GLY A 47 -4.43 4.65 -4.82
CA GLY A 47 -5.88 4.70 -5.03
C GLY A 47 -6.33 5.71 -6.10
N ARG A 48 -5.44 6.14 -7.00
CA ARG A 48 -5.77 7.14 -8.02
C ARG A 48 -6.91 6.69 -8.93
N ARG A 49 -7.84 7.61 -9.21
CA ARG A 49 -8.99 7.35 -10.08
C ARG A 49 -8.61 6.96 -11.51
N ASP A 50 -7.53 7.51 -12.05
CA ASP A 50 -7.08 7.23 -13.42
C ASP A 50 -6.33 5.90 -13.58
N GLY A 51 -6.07 5.19 -12.48
CA GLY A 51 -5.32 3.94 -12.48
C GLY A 51 -3.83 4.09 -12.83
N ASN A 52 -3.32 5.31 -13.06
CA ASN A 52 -1.91 5.55 -13.38
C ASN A 52 -1.04 5.55 -12.10
N VAL A 53 -0.94 4.39 -11.47
CA VAL A 53 -0.30 4.23 -10.16
C VAL A 53 1.21 4.35 -10.25
N TYR A 54 1.86 3.65 -11.18
CA TYR A 54 3.32 3.50 -11.16
C TYR A 54 4.07 4.78 -11.50
N GLU A 55 3.65 5.49 -12.54
CA GLU A 55 4.28 6.76 -12.93
C GLU A 55 4.13 7.79 -11.81
N LYS A 56 2.94 7.87 -11.21
CA LYS A 56 2.64 8.83 -10.14
C LYS A 56 3.32 8.47 -8.83
N LEU A 57 3.47 7.17 -8.53
CA LEU A 57 4.25 6.72 -7.38
C LEU A 57 5.74 7.07 -7.54
N PHE A 58 6.27 6.96 -8.75
CA PHE A 58 7.65 7.35 -9.04
C PHE A 58 7.87 8.85 -8.91
N GLU A 59 6.97 9.68 -9.47
CA GLU A 59 6.99 11.13 -9.30
C GLU A 59 6.89 11.53 -7.81
N TRP A 60 5.96 10.91 -7.07
CA TRP A 60 5.77 11.15 -5.65
C TRP A 60 7.03 10.81 -4.83
N ALA A 61 7.64 9.66 -5.10
CA ALA A 61 8.88 9.26 -4.43
C ALA A 61 10.02 10.25 -4.75
N LYS A 62 10.18 10.67 -6.00
CA LYS A 62 11.19 11.66 -6.40
C LYS A 62 11.01 13.01 -5.73
N ALA A 63 9.76 13.44 -5.52
CA ALA A 63 9.44 14.70 -4.88
C ALA A 63 9.57 14.68 -3.34
N SER A 64 9.87 13.52 -2.74
CA SER A 64 10.10 13.41 -1.30
C SER A 64 11.28 14.28 -0.85
N GLU A 65 11.16 14.91 0.31
CA GLU A 65 12.15 15.86 0.84
C GLU A 65 13.57 15.27 0.94
N LEU A 66 13.67 13.97 1.21
CA LEU A 66 14.95 13.27 1.30
C LEU A 66 15.69 13.15 -0.03
N ASN A 67 15.00 13.37 -1.16
CA ASN A 67 15.57 13.26 -2.50
C ASN A 67 15.96 14.63 -3.10
N TYR A 68 15.82 15.73 -2.36
CA TYR A 68 16.27 17.06 -2.81
C TYR A 68 17.79 17.17 -2.93
N THR A 69 18.53 16.38 -2.15
CA THR A 69 19.99 16.28 -2.27
C THR A 69 20.39 14.85 -2.59
N ASN A 70 21.35 14.68 -3.50
CA ASN A 70 21.88 13.35 -3.83
C ASN A 70 22.61 12.70 -2.65
N VAL A 71 23.12 13.52 -1.72
CA VAL A 71 23.77 13.08 -0.49
C VAL A 71 23.10 13.81 0.66
N LEU A 72 22.59 13.05 1.64
CA LEU A 72 21.98 13.61 2.83
C LEU A 72 23.04 14.28 3.72
N PRO A 73 22.74 15.40 4.40
CA PRO A 73 23.68 16.03 5.34
C PRO A 73 24.20 15.08 6.41
N ALA A 74 23.34 14.16 6.88
CA ALA A 74 23.69 13.13 7.86
C ALA A 74 24.85 12.22 7.41
N PHE A 75 25.03 12.05 6.09
CA PHE A 75 26.17 11.30 5.56
C PHE A 75 27.48 11.99 5.90
N ASP A 76 27.62 13.28 5.64
CA ASP A 76 28.86 14.02 5.90
C ASP A 76 29.11 14.19 7.40
N THR A 77 28.08 14.48 8.21
CA THR A 77 28.25 14.70 9.66
C THR A 77 28.52 13.42 10.46
N HIS A 78 27.95 12.27 10.08
CA HIS A 78 27.99 11.08 10.93
C HIS A 78 28.57 9.84 10.23
N LEU A 79 28.21 9.59 8.97
CA LEU A 79 28.54 8.32 8.32
C LEU A 79 29.92 8.33 7.65
N LYS A 80 30.32 9.45 7.03
CA LYS A 80 31.55 9.55 6.24
C LYS A 80 32.81 9.31 7.07
N GLY A 81 32.88 9.89 8.27
CA GLY A 81 34.01 9.69 9.18
C GLY A 81 34.07 8.25 9.70
N MET A 82 32.92 7.68 10.06
CA MET A 82 32.81 6.29 10.51
C MET A 82 33.27 5.29 9.44
N LEU A 83 32.81 5.45 8.20
CA LEU A 83 33.18 4.59 7.08
C LEU A 83 34.68 4.65 6.77
N LYS A 84 35.26 5.86 6.73
CA LYS A 84 36.70 6.05 6.51
C LYS A 84 37.56 5.41 7.60
N SER A 85 37.14 5.54 8.86
CA SER A 85 37.86 4.95 10.00
C SER A 85 37.83 3.42 9.98
N ASN A 86 36.69 2.81 9.61
CA ASN A 86 36.59 1.35 9.49
C ASN A 86 37.37 0.81 8.28
N TRP A 87 37.38 1.53 7.16
CA TRP A 87 38.16 1.14 5.99
C TRP A 87 39.67 1.21 6.25
N ALA A 88 40.12 2.18 7.05
CA ALA A 88 41.53 2.29 7.45
C ALA A 88 42.00 1.18 8.42
N LYS A 89 41.08 0.37 8.95
CA LYS A 89 41.36 -0.75 9.87
C LYS A 89 41.34 -2.12 9.18
N MET A 90 40.93 -2.19 7.92
CA MET A 90 41.04 -3.39 7.07
C MET A 90 42.33 -3.31 6.27
#